data_AF-A0A949H3X7-F1
#
_entry.id   AF-A0A949H3X7-F1
#
_cell.length_a   1.000
_cell.length_b   1.000
_cell.length_c   1.000
_cell.angle_alpha   90.00
_cell.angle_beta   90.00
_cell.angle_gamma   90.00
#
_symmetry.space_group_name_H-M   'P 1'
#
loop_
_entity.id
_entity.type
_entity.pdbx_description
1 polymer ?
#
loop_
_entity_poly.entity_id
_entity_poly.type
_entity_poly.pdbx_seq_one_letter_code
_entity_poly.pdbx_strand_id
1 'polypeptide(L)'
;MNARSVVGGMLTGLAVVWPAEPAFADSASCYVSRSGDYGEIIVTVSGGARDEAPLAWAPAPERRLESDHFAPPGLMLEYSGLVPERLTRPVSAQILVSRVADSTLGPGPSIESLSVRATLQSGMVMLWSWRDRREAEARLARNVEHAGERLVIELLGPDRQVLASSSFLIRPDGALREALRGAGAEAGGLERSPQGECRARAGAGS
;
A
#
# COMPACT_ATOMS: atom_id res chain seq x y z
N MET A 1 -3.60 18.54 -50.95
CA MET A 1 -5.02 18.21 -51.18
C MET A 1 -5.33 16.88 -50.49
N ASN A 2 -6.47 16.83 -49.77
CA ASN A 2 -7.19 15.68 -49.18
C ASN A 2 -6.48 14.92 -48.03
N ALA A 3 -6.84 15.10 -46.76
CA ALA A 3 -8.06 14.73 -46.02
C ALA A 3 -8.15 13.24 -45.63
N ARG A 4 -8.06 12.94 -44.33
CA ARG A 4 -9.06 12.16 -43.55
C ARG A 4 -8.67 11.99 -42.08
N SER A 5 -9.68 12.19 -41.23
CA SER A 5 -9.76 11.82 -39.82
C SER A 5 -9.93 10.30 -39.66
N VAL A 6 -9.35 9.72 -38.60
CA VAL A 6 -9.78 8.43 -38.02
C VAL A 6 -9.76 8.52 -36.48
N VAL A 7 -10.78 7.90 -35.93
CA VAL A 7 -11.29 7.86 -34.55
C VAL A 7 -10.54 6.87 -33.66
N GLY A 8 -10.45 7.16 -32.36
CA GLY A 8 -10.60 6.17 -31.27
C GLY A 8 -9.32 5.50 -30.75
N GLY A 9 -9.09 5.58 -29.43
CA GLY A 9 -8.09 4.75 -28.75
C GLY A 9 -7.73 5.24 -27.36
N MET A 10 -8.49 4.78 -26.36
CA MET A 10 -8.20 4.87 -24.93
C MET A 10 -6.80 4.28 -24.66
N LEU A 11 -5.84 5.10 -24.25
CA LEU A 11 -4.50 4.63 -23.84
C LEU A 11 -4.41 4.66 -22.32
N THR A 12 -4.67 3.51 -21.70
CA THR A 12 -4.11 3.13 -20.40
C THR A 12 -2.60 3.00 -20.55
N GLY A 13 -1.86 4.04 -20.19
CA GLY A 13 -0.41 4.04 -20.19
C GLY A 13 0.14 3.23 -19.02
N LEU A 14 0.71 2.06 -19.31
CA LEU A 14 1.69 1.38 -18.47
C LEU A 14 2.91 2.29 -18.31
N ALA A 15 3.21 2.75 -17.10
CA ALA A 15 4.50 3.34 -16.78
C ALA A 15 5.39 2.24 -16.19
N VAL A 16 6.37 1.77 -16.97
CA VAL A 16 7.44 0.90 -16.51
C VAL A 16 8.65 1.78 -16.21
N VAL A 17 9.13 1.77 -14.96
CA VAL A 17 10.36 2.46 -14.55
C VAL A 17 11.37 1.41 -14.07
N TRP A 18 12.49 1.30 -14.77
CA TRP A 18 13.70 0.60 -14.29
C TRP A 18 14.73 1.62 -13.80
N PRO A 19 15.42 1.34 -12.68
CA PRO A 19 16.84 1.63 -12.56
C PRO A 19 17.67 0.34 -12.64
N ALA A 20 18.84 0.44 -13.30
CA ALA A 20 19.74 -0.65 -13.67
C ALA A 20 20.55 -1.26 -12.49
N GLU A 21 20.87 -2.55 -12.66
CA GLU A 21 21.56 -3.55 -11.78
C GLU A 21 23.13 -3.42 -11.73
N PRO A 22 23.96 -4.29 -11.06
CA PRO A 22 23.67 -5.58 -10.37
C PRO A 22 24.41 -5.91 -9.02
N ALA A 23 24.04 -7.09 -8.48
CA ALA A 23 24.71 -7.98 -7.50
C ALA A 23 24.28 -7.85 -6.02
N PHE A 24 23.54 -8.78 -5.39
CA PHE A 24 23.00 -10.09 -5.75
C PHE A 24 21.52 -10.13 -5.34
N ALA A 25 20.59 -10.18 -6.30
CA ALA A 25 19.17 -10.33 -6.01
C ALA A 25 18.84 -11.83 -5.85
N ASP A 26 19.26 -12.42 -4.73
CA ASP A 26 18.75 -13.74 -4.29
C ASP A 26 17.23 -13.72 -4.00
N SER A 27 16.57 -12.57 -4.14
CA SER A 27 15.12 -12.44 -4.03
C SER A 27 14.54 -11.46 -5.05
N ALA A 28 14.80 -11.66 -6.35
CA ALA A 28 13.92 -11.05 -7.36
C ALA A 28 12.49 -11.59 -7.15
N SER A 29 11.65 -10.76 -6.55
CA SER A 29 10.26 -11.06 -6.25
C SER A 29 9.38 -10.41 -7.32
N CYS A 30 8.49 -11.19 -7.92
CA CYS A 30 7.51 -10.63 -8.85
C CYS A 30 6.41 -9.97 -8.03
N TYR A 31 5.89 -8.84 -8.48
CA TYR A 31 4.72 -8.24 -7.84
C TYR A 31 3.66 -7.90 -8.88
N VAL A 32 2.40 -8.08 -8.48
CA VAL A 32 1.23 -7.55 -9.18
C VAL A 32 0.67 -6.45 -8.32
N SER A 33 0.49 -5.26 -8.91
CA SER A 33 -0.22 -4.17 -8.27
C SER A 33 -1.53 -3.89 -9.00
N ARG A 34 -2.60 -3.66 -8.23
CA ARG A 34 -3.91 -3.25 -8.73
C ARG A 34 -4.44 -2.09 -7.90
N SER A 35 -4.64 -0.96 -8.56
CA SER A 35 -5.28 0.21 -7.97
C SER A 35 -6.78 0.23 -8.27
N GLY A 36 -7.57 0.70 -7.31
CA GLY A 36 -9.02 0.90 -7.47
C GLY A 36 -9.61 1.74 -6.34
N ASP A 37 -10.93 1.69 -6.20
CA ASP A 37 -11.67 2.48 -5.19
C ASP A 37 -11.28 2.16 -3.75
N TYR A 38 -10.75 0.96 -3.51
CA TYR A 38 -10.26 0.52 -2.20
C TYR A 38 -8.81 0.92 -1.94
N GLY A 39 -8.12 1.56 -2.88
CA GLY A 39 -6.68 1.81 -2.83
C GLY A 39 -5.88 0.82 -3.68
N GLU A 40 -4.61 0.66 -3.35
CA GLU A 40 -3.68 -0.19 -4.09
C GLU A 40 -3.49 -1.54 -3.40
N ILE A 41 -3.63 -2.63 -4.15
CA ILE A 41 -3.40 -3.99 -3.70
C ILE A 41 -2.11 -4.47 -4.34
N ILE A 42 -1.19 -5.00 -3.55
CA ILE A 42 0.10 -5.49 -3.99
C ILE A 42 0.22 -6.96 -3.57
N VAL A 43 0.46 -7.84 -4.54
CA VAL A 43 0.68 -9.27 -4.31
C VAL A 43 2.10 -9.60 -4.70
N THR A 44 2.89 -10.15 -3.78
CA THR A 44 4.26 -10.59 -4.07
C THR A 44 4.31 -12.09 -4.35
N VAL A 45 4.81 -12.46 -5.53
CA VAL A 45 4.96 -13.85 -5.98
C VAL A 45 6.42 -14.28 -5.82
N SER A 46 6.66 -15.14 -4.84
CA SER A 46 7.98 -15.63 -4.46
C SER A 46 8.17 -17.08 -4.89
N GLY A 47 8.10 -17.40 -6.19
CA GLY A 47 8.54 -18.70 -6.76
C GLY A 47 7.99 -20.01 -6.16
N GLY A 48 7.02 -19.97 -5.25
CA GLY A 48 6.44 -21.09 -4.49
C GLY A 48 4.91 -21.05 -4.45
N ALA A 49 4.28 -21.99 -3.75
CA ALA A 49 2.83 -22.26 -3.79
C ALA A 49 1.98 -20.98 -3.61
N ARG A 50 0.97 -20.83 -4.50
CA ARG A 50 0.08 -19.65 -4.59
C ARG A 50 -0.53 -19.24 -3.24
N ASP A 51 -0.74 -20.19 -2.33
CA ASP A 51 -1.50 -19.96 -1.10
C ASP A 51 -0.71 -19.20 -0.01
N GLU A 52 0.60 -19.00 -0.18
CA GLU A 52 1.48 -18.35 0.81
C GLU A 52 2.03 -16.98 0.37
N ALA A 53 1.69 -16.50 -0.84
CA ALA A 53 2.15 -15.21 -1.33
C ALA A 53 1.68 -14.08 -0.40
N PRO A 54 2.59 -13.24 0.15
CA PRO A 54 2.19 -12.15 1.01
C PRO A 54 1.40 -11.10 0.21
N LEU A 55 0.39 -10.58 0.87
CA LEU A 55 -0.53 -9.60 0.31
C LEU A 55 -0.42 -8.31 1.09
N ALA A 56 -0.22 -7.20 0.40
CA ALA A 56 -0.27 -5.87 0.97
C ALA A 56 -1.43 -5.08 0.36
N TRP A 57 -2.07 -4.26 1.18
CA TRP A 57 -3.13 -3.36 0.78
C TRP A 57 -2.83 -1.96 1.33
N ALA A 58 -2.70 -0.99 0.44
CA ALA A 58 -2.55 0.41 0.74
C ALA A 58 -3.89 1.13 0.50
N PRO A 59 -4.76 1.27 1.54
CA PRO A 59 -6.05 1.89 1.39
C PRO A 59 -5.94 3.34 0.93
N ALA A 60 -6.85 3.76 0.03
CA ALA A 60 -6.97 5.14 -0.35
C ALA A 60 -7.52 5.98 0.83
N PRO A 61 -6.91 7.12 1.19
CA PRO A 61 -7.47 8.03 2.18
C PRO A 61 -8.77 8.68 1.68
N GLU A 62 -9.81 8.69 2.52
CA GLU A 62 -11.07 9.43 2.32
C GLU A 62 -10.89 10.95 2.49
N ARG A 63 -10.04 11.33 3.45
CA ARG A 63 -9.74 12.73 3.79
C ARG A 63 -8.26 12.87 4.07
N ARG A 64 -7.72 14.03 3.70
CA ARG A 64 -6.30 14.33 3.78
C ARG A 64 -6.09 15.74 4.29
N LEU A 65 -5.10 15.89 5.14
CA LEU A 65 -4.53 17.15 5.56
C LEU A 65 -3.02 17.03 5.37
N GLU A 66 -2.44 17.99 4.69
CA GLU A 66 -0.99 18.14 4.54
C GLU A 66 -0.54 19.45 5.19
N SER A 67 0.74 19.51 5.54
CA SER A 67 1.41 20.77 5.88
C SER A 67 2.50 21.05 4.86
N ASP A 68 3.00 22.26 4.93
CA ASP A 68 4.20 22.76 4.26
C ASP A 68 5.37 21.76 4.22
N HIS A 69 5.55 20.94 5.26
CA HIS A 69 6.68 20.03 5.37
C HIS A 69 6.34 18.54 5.26
N PHE A 70 5.06 18.16 5.34
CA PHE A 70 4.66 16.76 5.39
C PHE A 70 3.43 16.48 4.54
N ALA A 71 3.57 15.47 3.68
CA ALA A 71 2.46 14.92 2.94
C ALA A 71 1.51 14.17 3.90
N PRO A 72 0.24 13.96 3.50
CA PRO A 72 -0.69 13.14 4.26
C PRO A 72 -0.09 11.74 4.51
N PRO A 73 -0.14 11.21 5.75
CA PRO A 73 0.43 9.91 6.05
C PRO A 73 -0.25 8.81 5.23
N GLY A 74 0.53 7.85 4.76
CA GLY A 74 0.04 6.63 4.11
C GLY A 74 -0.15 5.49 5.13
N LEU A 75 -0.91 4.49 4.72
CA LEU A 75 -1.12 3.26 5.48
C LEU A 75 -0.90 2.08 4.54
N MET A 76 -0.18 1.07 5.01
CA MET A 76 -0.06 -0.21 4.32
C MET A 76 -0.37 -1.33 5.30
N LEU A 77 -1.30 -2.21 4.92
CA LEU A 77 -1.76 -3.34 5.70
C LEU A 77 -1.32 -4.63 5.01
N GLU A 78 -0.56 -5.47 5.70
CA GLU A 78 -0.13 -6.76 5.16
C GLU A 78 -0.96 -7.88 5.75
N TYR A 79 -1.30 -8.86 4.93
CA TYR A 79 -2.09 -10.03 5.29
C TYR A 79 -1.31 -11.29 4.92
N SER A 80 -1.44 -12.33 5.76
CA SER A 80 -0.87 -13.64 5.48
C SER A 80 -1.78 -14.43 4.52
N GLY A 81 -1.24 -14.75 3.34
CA GLY A 81 -1.86 -15.64 2.35
C GLY A 81 -2.90 -14.99 1.44
N LEU A 82 -3.14 -15.62 0.29
CA LEU A 82 -4.07 -15.14 -0.74
C LEU A 82 -5.53 -15.55 -0.53
N VAL A 83 -5.87 -16.20 0.58
CA VAL A 83 -7.23 -16.74 0.78
C VAL A 83 -8.17 -15.60 1.20
N PRO A 84 -9.07 -15.12 0.31
CA PRO A 84 -9.85 -13.90 0.56
C PRO A 84 -10.83 -14.04 1.75
N GLU A 85 -11.16 -15.28 2.11
CA GLU A 85 -12.04 -15.63 3.22
C GLU A 85 -11.35 -15.51 4.59
N ARG A 86 -10.01 -15.43 4.63
CA ARG A 86 -9.21 -15.34 5.86
C ARG A 86 -8.64 -13.94 6.14
N LEU A 87 -9.04 -12.95 5.35
CA LEU A 87 -8.63 -11.54 5.51
C LEU A 87 -9.39 -10.86 6.66
N THR A 88 -9.34 -11.47 7.84
CA THR A 88 -10.01 -10.93 9.03
C THR A 88 -9.14 -9.93 9.75
N ARG A 89 -7.79 -10.07 9.67
CA ARG A 89 -6.86 -9.12 10.28
C ARG A 89 -5.55 -8.99 9.50
N PRO A 90 -4.99 -7.78 9.37
CA PRO A 90 -3.62 -7.60 8.95
C PRO A 90 -2.64 -8.21 9.97
N VAL A 91 -1.59 -8.86 9.46
CA VAL A 91 -0.44 -9.31 10.26
C VAL A 91 0.54 -8.17 10.52
N SER A 92 0.51 -7.13 9.69
CA SER A 92 1.35 -5.93 9.82
C SER A 92 0.57 -4.70 9.38
N ALA A 93 0.84 -3.56 10.01
CA ALA A 93 0.33 -2.26 9.62
C ALA A 93 1.50 -1.27 9.65
N GLN A 94 1.78 -0.63 8.53
CA GLN A 94 2.90 0.30 8.39
C GLN A 94 2.38 1.70 8.09
N ILE A 95 2.90 2.69 8.81
CA ILE A 95 2.60 4.10 8.58
C ILE A 95 3.71 4.70 7.72
N LEU A 96 3.33 5.17 6.53
CA LEU A 96 4.24 5.80 5.59
C LEU A 96 4.23 7.31 5.83
N VAL A 97 5.38 7.87 6.17
CA VAL A 97 5.53 9.31 6.39
C VAL A 97 6.50 9.86 5.35
N SER A 98 6.03 10.85 4.59
CA SER A 98 6.80 11.52 3.54
C SER A 98 6.95 12.99 3.85
N ARG A 99 8.18 13.50 3.69
CA ARG A 99 8.44 14.94 3.72
C ARG A 99 8.14 15.55 2.37
N VAL A 100 7.55 16.75 2.40
CA VAL A 100 7.50 17.60 1.21
C VAL A 100 8.86 18.26 1.07
N ALA A 101 9.51 18.03 -0.06
CA ALA A 101 10.79 18.65 -0.38
C ALA A 101 10.52 20.01 -1.04
N ASP A 102 10.32 21.06 -0.23
CA ASP A 102 10.29 22.44 -0.70
C ASP A 102 11.46 23.22 -0.09
N SER A 103 12.39 23.65 -0.94
CA SER A 103 13.59 24.40 -0.54
C SER A 103 13.30 25.82 -0.03
N THR A 104 12.10 26.35 -0.25
CA THR A 104 11.71 27.72 0.15
C THR A 104 11.17 27.80 1.57
N LEU A 105 10.68 26.69 2.13
CA LEU A 105 10.00 26.65 3.43
C LEU A 105 10.97 26.49 4.62
N GLY A 106 12.27 26.31 4.34
CA GLY A 106 13.27 26.02 5.37
C GLY A 106 13.14 24.62 5.95
N PRO A 107 13.96 24.27 6.96
CA PRO A 107 13.94 22.93 7.53
C PRO A 107 12.71 22.69 8.41
N GLY A 108 11.89 21.71 8.02
CA GLY A 108 10.82 21.20 8.89
C GLY A 108 11.35 20.38 10.08
N PRO A 109 10.50 20.09 11.08
CA PRO A 109 10.90 19.34 12.28
C PRO A 109 11.46 17.95 11.92
N SER A 110 12.39 17.43 12.73
CA SER A 110 12.98 16.09 12.53
C SER A 110 11.92 14.99 12.67
N ILE A 111 12.02 13.90 11.90
CA ILE A 111 11.05 12.79 11.99
C ILE A 111 11.08 12.13 13.37
N GLU A 112 12.26 12.11 14.00
CA GLU A 112 12.47 11.60 15.36
C GLU A 112 11.78 12.43 16.44
N SER A 113 11.44 13.70 16.14
CA SER A 113 10.69 14.57 17.06
C SER A 113 9.17 14.47 16.88
N LEU A 114 8.72 13.68 15.91
CA LEU A 114 7.31 13.52 15.62
C LEU A 114 6.71 12.38 16.44
N SER A 115 5.42 12.51 16.69
CA SER A 115 4.59 11.43 17.22
C SER A 115 3.48 11.10 16.22
N VAL A 116 2.99 9.87 16.26
CA VAL A 116 1.83 9.44 15.47
C VAL A 116 0.68 9.17 16.43
N ARG A 117 -0.48 9.74 16.11
CA ARG A 117 -1.75 9.42 16.76
C ARG A 117 -2.62 8.65 15.78
N ALA A 118 -2.99 7.42 16.12
CA ALA A 118 -4.03 6.67 15.43
C ALA A 118 -5.30 6.64 16.27
N THR A 119 -6.41 7.03 15.65
CA THR A 119 -7.74 7.02 16.27
C THR A 119 -8.64 6.09 15.46
N LEU A 120 -9.12 5.03 16.11
CA LEU A 120 -10.10 4.11 15.55
C LEU A 120 -11.51 4.62 15.84
N GLN A 121 -12.48 4.29 14.97
CA GLN A 121 -13.88 4.65 15.14
C GLN A 121 -14.49 4.16 16.46
N SER A 122 -13.95 3.06 17.03
CA SER A 122 -14.30 2.57 18.37
C SER A 122 -13.95 3.54 19.51
N GLY A 123 -13.26 4.64 19.23
CA GLY A 123 -12.76 5.59 20.22
C GLY A 123 -11.40 5.22 20.80
N MET A 124 -10.82 4.08 20.38
CA MET A 124 -9.46 3.71 20.76
C MET A 124 -8.47 4.71 20.14
N VAL A 125 -7.65 5.30 21.01
CA VAL A 125 -6.58 6.21 20.63
C VAL A 125 -5.24 5.59 20.99
N MET A 126 -4.36 5.51 20.00
CA MET A 126 -3.00 5.04 20.13
C MET A 126 -2.06 6.20 19.81
N LEU A 127 -1.16 6.53 20.72
CA LEU A 127 -0.14 7.57 20.55
C LEU A 127 1.23 6.94 20.73
N TRP A 128 2.16 7.19 19.80
CA TRP A 128 3.53 6.70 19.90
C TRP A 128 4.53 7.67 19.29
N SER A 129 5.77 7.59 19.77
CA SER A 129 6.90 8.30 19.17
C SER A 129 7.42 7.54 17.96
N TRP A 130 8.21 8.20 17.10
CA TRP A 130 8.86 7.51 15.98
C TRP A 130 9.78 6.35 16.42
N ARG A 131 10.38 6.44 17.62
CA ARG A 131 11.27 5.40 18.16
C ARG A 131 10.54 4.10 18.49
N ASP A 132 9.28 4.21 18.91
CA ASP A 132 8.44 3.06 19.31
C ASP A 132 7.61 2.52 18.13
N ARG A 133 7.86 3.02 16.91
CA ARG A 133 7.02 2.79 15.73
C ARG A 133 6.75 1.31 15.50
N ARG A 134 7.77 0.46 15.51
CA ARG A 134 7.64 -0.98 15.20
C ARG A 134 6.66 -1.69 16.15
N GLU A 135 6.74 -1.43 17.45
CA GLU A 135 5.84 -2.05 18.42
C GLU A 135 4.42 -1.50 18.28
N ALA A 136 4.30 -0.17 18.06
CA ALA A 136 3.02 0.48 17.91
C ALA A 136 2.29 0.06 16.62
N GLU A 137 3.01 -0.10 15.51
CA GLU A 137 2.54 -0.63 14.23
C GLU A 137 2.03 -2.07 14.36
N ALA A 138 2.77 -2.93 15.05
CA ALA A 138 2.30 -4.28 15.35
C ALA A 138 1.04 -4.27 16.23
N ARG A 139 0.97 -3.35 17.20
CA ARG A 139 -0.24 -3.16 18.02
C ARG A 139 -1.40 -2.62 17.18
N LEU A 140 -1.16 -1.72 16.23
CA LEU A 140 -2.17 -1.20 15.33
C LEU A 140 -2.76 -2.33 14.49
N ALA A 141 -1.91 -3.16 13.86
CA ALA A 141 -2.35 -4.33 13.10
C ALA A 141 -3.29 -5.25 13.90
N ARG A 142 -2.97 -5.48 15.19
CA ARG A 142 -3.82 -6.27 16.09
C ARG A 142 -5.17 -5.64 16.41
N ASN A 143 -5.29 -4.31 16.35
CA ASN A 143 -6.53 -3.60 16.70
C ASN A 143 -7.35 -3.19 15.47
N VAL A 144 -6.73 -3.13 14.29
CA VAL A 144 -7.39 -2.95 12.98
C VAL A 144 -8.01 -4.27 12.54
N GLU A 145 -8.89 -4.81 13.38
CA GLU A 145 -9.49 -6.14 13.21
C GLU A 145 -11.00 -6.04 12.91
N HIS A 146 -11.59 -4.86 13.05
CA HIS A 146 -13.01 -4.65 12.83
C HIS A 146 -13.24 -4.11 11.41
N ALA A 147 -13.62 -5.00 10.50
CA ALA A 147 -14.10 -4.62 9.19
C ALA A 147 -15.20 -3.52 9.31
N GLY A 148 -14.98 -2.39 8.63
CA GLY A 148 -15.90 -1.25 8.67
C GLY A 148 -15.45 -0.08 9.56
N GLU A 149 -14.30 -0.17 10.22
CA GLU A 149 -13.78 0.93 11.03
C GLU A 149 -13.12 2.02 10.19
N ARG A 150 -13.45 3.27 10.52
CA ARG A 150 -12.64 4.41 10.16
C ARG A 150 -11.40 4.47 11.05
N LEU A 151 -10.24 4.62 10.42
CA LEU A 151 -8.95 4.87 11.06
C LEU A 151 -8.45 6.24 10.65
N VAL A 152 -8.21 7.11 11.63
CA VAL A 152 -7.57 8.42 11.40
C VAL A 152 -6.14 8.33 11.90
N ILE A 153 -5.18 8.65 11.04
CA ILE A 153 -3.76 8.74 11.38
C ILE A 153 -3.36 10.20 11.31
N GLU A 154 -2.76 10.71 12.38
CA GLU A 154 -2.28 12.07 12.51
C GLU A 154 -0.79 12.06 12.84
N LEU A 155 -0.03 12.85 12.09
CA LEU A 155 1.36 13.16 12.37
C LEU A 155 1.39 14.42 13.24
N LEU A 156 1.93 14.29 14.45
CA LEU A 156 1.98 15.36 15.43
C LEU A 156 3.40 15.92 15.51
N GLY A 157 3.48 17.26 15.51
CA GLY A 157 4.72 17.99 15.75
C GLY A 157 5.15 17.95 17.23
N PRO A 158 6.31 18.54 17.56
CA PRO A 158 6.83 18.60 18.93
C PRO A 158 5.87 19.24 19.94
N ASP A 159 5.09 20.24 19.49
CA ASP A 159 4.10 20.95 20.31
C ASP A 159 2.71 20.29 20.26
N ARG A 160 2.63 19.07 19.72
CA ARG A 160 1.40 18.28 19.52
C ARG A 160 0.38 18.89 18.56
N GLN A 161 0.78 19.86 17.74
CA GLN A 161 0.02 20.33 16.60
C GLN A 161 -0.08 19.23 15.53
N VAL A 162 -1.22 19.13 14.86
CA VAL A 162 -1.39 18.22 13.71
C VAL A 162 -0.66 18.81 12.51
N LEU A 163 0.38 18.13 12.04
CA LEU A 163 1.15 18.50 10.85
C LEU A 163 0.61 17.84 9.58
N ALA A 164 0.07 16.64 9.69
CA ALA A 164 -0.56 15.96 8.57
C ALA A 164 -1.56 14.93 9.09
N SER A 165 -2.59 14.63 8.31
CA SER A 165 -3.60 13.65 8.69
C SER A 165 -4.18 12.92 7.48
N SER A 166 -4.49 11.64 7.67
CA SER A 166 -5.24 10.84 6.71
C SER A 166 -6.32 10.04 7.42
N SER A 167 -7.52 10.04 6.85
CA SER A 167 -8.63 9.19 7.27
C SER A 167 -8.79 8.05 6.28
N PHE A 168 -8.84 6.82 6.77
CA PHE A 168 -8.98 5.61 6.00
C PHE A 168 -10.26 4.88 6.40
N LEU A 169 -10.92 4.28 5.41
CA LEU A 169 -12.01 3.35 5.64
C LEU A 169 -11.47 1.93 5.49
N ILE A 170 -11.34 1.21 6.60
CA ILE A 170 -10.79 -0.15 6.58
C ILE A 170 -11.94 -1.14 6.41
N ARG A 171 -12.25 -1.47 5.16
CA ARG A 171 -13.34 -2.37 4.79
C ARG A 171 -12.86 -3.55 3.94
N PRO A 172 -12.53 -4.70 4.54
CA PRO A 172 -12.52 -5.97 3.85
C PRO A 172 -13.96 -6.45 3.64
N ASP A 173 -14.71 -5.75 2.79
CA ASP A 173 -16.04 -6.17 2.34
C ASP A 173 -15.92 -7.15 1.15
N GLY A 174 -17.06 -7.50 0.53
CA GLY A 174 -17.07 -8.43 -0.61
C GLY A 174 -16.26 -7.92 -1.81
N ALA A 175 -16.21 -6.61 -2.01
CA ALA A 175 -15.56 -6.01 -3.17
C ALA A 175 -14.04 -5.95 -3.00
N LEU A 176 -13.54 -5.67 -1.78
CA LEU A 176 -12.10 -5.86 -1.52
C LEU A 176 -11.71 -7.33 -1.71
N ARG A 177 -12.51 -8.28 -1.21
CA ARG A 177 -12.24 -9.72 -1.42
C ARG A 177 -12.20 -10.10 -2.90
N GLU A 178 -13.08 -9.54 -3.72
CA GLU A 178 -13.09 -9.78 -5.16
C GLU A 178 -11.87 -9.16 -5.86
N ALA A 179 -11.49 -7.94 -5.50
CA ALA A 179 -10.28 -7.30 -6.02
C ALA A 179 -9.02 -8.11 -5.67
N LEU A 180 -8.95 -8.63 -4.45
CA LEU A 180 -7.85 -9.48 -3.97
C LEU A 180 -7.83 -10.84 -4.69
N ARG A 181 -9.00 -11.44 -4.94
CA ARG A 181 -9.11 -12.65 -5.76
C ARG A 181 -8.63 -12.41 -7.19
N GLY A 182 -8.99 -11.26 -7.78
CA GLY A 182 -8.51 -10.84 -9.10
C GLY A 182 -6.99 -10.70 -9.15
N ALA A 183 -6.42 -9.96 -8.19
CA ALA A 183 -4.97 -9.80 -8.08
C ALA A 183 -4.25 -11.15 -7.87
N GLY A 184 -4.81 -12.06 -7.06
CA GLY A 184 -4.30 -13.41 -6.87
C GLY A 184 -4.35 -14.29 -8.13
N ALA A 185 -5.40 -14.16 -8.94
CA ALA A 185 -5.51 -14.87 -10.22
C ALA A 185 -4.49 -14.39 -11.26
N GLU A 186 -4.31 -13.07 -11.37
CA GLU A 186 -3.29 -12.43 -12.22
C GLU A 186 -1.88 -12.84 -11.77
N ALA A 187 -1.61 -12.77 -10.46
CA ALA A 187 -0.36 -13.23 -9.86
C ALA A 187 -0.11 -14.72 -10.11
N GLY A 188 -1.15 -15.55 -10.08
CA GLY A 188 -1.06 -16.97 -10.42
C GLY A 188 -0.69 -17.22 -11.89
N GLY A 189 -0.92 -16.25 -12.77
CA GLY A 189 -0.48 -16.25 -14.14
C GLY A 189 0.98 -15.82 -14.34
N LEU A 190 1.69 -15.42 -13.28
CA LEU A 190 3.11 -15.08 -13.35
C LEU A 190 3.98 -16.24 -12.86
N GLU A 191 5.06 -16.49 -13.58
CA GLU A 191 6.14 -17.39 -13.15
C GLU A 191 7.49 -16.69 -13.24
N ARG A 192 8.39 -17.06 -12.33
CA ARG A 192 9.78 -16.61 -12.38
C ARG A 192 10.52 -17.52 -13.36
N SER A 193 11.15 -16.92 -14.36
CA SER A 193 12.04 -17.65 -15.25
C SER A 193 13.28 -18.12 -14.47
N PRO A 194 13.98 -19.16 -14.95
CA PRO A 194 15.26 -19.59 -14.37
C PRO A 194 16.33 -18.47 -14.34
N GLN A 195 16.15 -17.42 -15.15
CA GLN A 195 17.03 -16.25 -15.24
C GLN A 195 16.61 -15.12 -14.29
N GLY A 196 15.56 -15.32 -13.50
CA GLY A 196 15.08 -14.34 -12.52
C GLY A 196 14.06 -13.32 -13.04
N GLU A 197 13.64 -13.43 -14.30
CA GLU A 197 12.65 -12.54 -14.91
C GLU A 197 11.22 -12.97 -14.58
N CYS A 198 10.33 -12.00 -14.35
CA CYS A 198 8.90 -12.26 -14.21
C CYS A 198 8.26 -12.37 -15.59
N ARG A 199 7.66 -13.52 -15.89
CA ARG A 199 6.96 -13.74 -17.17
C ARG A 199 5.55 -14.24 -16.94
N ALA A 200 4.63 -13.84 -17.81
CA ALA A 200 3.33 -14.49 -17.87
C ALA A 200 3.53 -15.95 -18.28
N ARG A 201 2.96 -16.86 -17.52
CA ARG A 201 2.93 -18.29 -17.81
C ARG A 201 2.26 -18.46 -19.16
N ALA A 202 2.98 -19.03 -20.12
CA ALA A 202 2.41 -19.29 -21.44
C ALA A 202 1.17 -20.18 -21.25
N GLY A 203 0.00 -19.66 -21.58
CA GLY A 203 -1.21 -20.46 -21.62
C GLY A 203 -0.95 -21.65 -22.52
N ALA A 204 -1.14 -22.87 -22.02
CA ALA A 204 -1.21 -24.03 -22.89
C ALA A 204 -2.34 -23.73 -23.88
N GLY A 205 -1.98 -23.40 -25.11
CA GLY A 205 -2.93 -23.18 -26.18
C GLY A 205 -3.82 -24.41 -26.29
N SER A 206 -5.11 -24.21 -26.05
CA SER A 206 -6.17 -25.11 -26.50
C SER A 206 -6.37 -24.94 -27.99
#